data_AF-A0A1H5Z7F5-F1
#
_entry.id   AF-A0A1H5Z7F5-F1
#
_cell.length_a   1.000
_cell.length_b   1.000
_cell.length_c   1.000
_cell.angle_alpha   90.00
_cell.angle_beta   90.00
_cell.angle_gamma   90.00
#
_symmetry.space_group_name_H-M   'P 1'
#
loop_
_entity.id
_entity.type
_entity.pdbx_description
1 polymer ?
#
loop_
_entity_poly.entity_id
_entity_poly.type
_entity_poly.pdbx_seq_one_letter_code
_entity_poly.pdbx_strand_id
1 'polypeptide(L)' 'MPAKPRKFGPRLTVSLTGSDYDALSILAEKGEVSVSWVIRRAIEEYLANHTDDVEPTLPLRRLQKVEKAQ' A
#
# COMPACT_ATOMS: atom_id res chain seq x y z
N MET A 1 -23.95 13.93 14.02
CA MET A 1 -24.11 12.89 12.99
C MET A 1 -22.73 12.48 12.50
N PRO A 2 -22.19 11.30 12.85
CA PRO A 2 -20.87 10.90 12.35
C PRO A 2 -20.94 10.69 10.83
N ALA A 3 -19.99 11.30 10.12
CA ALA A 3 -19.93 11.29 8.67
C ALA A 3 -19.86 9.85 8.13
N LYS A 4 -20.73 9.52 7.17
CA LYS A 4 -20.73 8.25 6.44
C LYS A 4 -19.34 8.01 5.84
N PRO A 5 -18.70 6.83 6.05
CA PRO A 5 -17.39 6.56 5.49
C PRO A 5 -17.46 6.75 3.97
N ARG A 6 -16.66 7.70 3.48
CA ARG A 6 -16.67 8.12 2.08
C ARG A 6 -16.12 6.97 1.23
N LYS A 7 -16.83 6.75 0.12
CA LYS A 7 -16.55 5.99 -1.11
C LYS A 7 -15.18 5.30 -1.16
N PHE A 8 -15.19 4.02 -1.53
CA PHE A 8 -14.01 3.22 -1.88
C PHE A 8 -13.02 4.03 -2.73
N GLY A 9 -11.72 3.83 -2.51
CA GLY A 9 -10.65 4.46 -3.29
C GLY A 9 -10.69 4.10 -4.78
N PRO A 10 -9.72 4.58 -5.58
CA PRO A 10 -9.66 4.32 -7.02
C PRO A 10 -9.79 2.82 -7.35
N ARG A 11 -10.64 2.48 -8.33
CA ARG A 11 -10.78 1.10 -8.80
C ARG A 11 -9.77 0.85 -9.92
N LEU A 12 -8.89 -0.11 -9.71
CA LEU A 12 -7.98 -0.62 -10.74
C LEU A 12 -8.57 -1.90 -11.32
N THR A 13 -8.42 -2.09 -12.64
CA THR A 13 -8.77 -3.34 -13.34
C THR A 13 -7.51 -3.80 -14.06
N VAL A 14 -7.12 -5.05 -13.78
CA VAL A 14 -5.93 -5.67 -14.36
C VAL A 14 -6.31 -7.05 -14.88
N SER A 15 -5.64 -7.49 -15.95
CA SER A 15 -5.74 -8.86 -16.43
C SER A 15 -4.70 -9.71 -15.71
N LEU A 16 -5.14 -10.82 -15.13
CA LEU A 16 -4.26 -11.82 -14.53
C LEU A 16 -4.12 -13.01 -15.47
N THR A 17 -3.00 -13.71 -15.40
CA THR A 17 -2.90 -15.02 -16.04
C THR A 17 -3.84 -16.00 -15.34
N GLY A 18 -4.25 -17.08 -16.02
CA GLY A 18 -5.08 -18.12 -15.41
C GLY A 18 -4.40 -18.73 -14.18
N SER A 19 -3.10 -19.01 -14.27
CA SER A 19 -2.30 -19.54 -13.17
C SER A 19 -2.24 -18.61 -11.95
N ASP A 20 -2.14 -17.30 -12.17
CA ASP A 20 -2.10 -16.34 -11.06
C ASP A 20 -3.46 -16.25 -10.36
N TYR A 21 -4.54 -16.26 -11.14
CA TYR A 21 -5.89 -16.24 -10.59
C TYR A 21 -6.20 -17.51 -9.78
N ASP A 22 -5.77 -18.68 -10.27
CA ASP A 22 -5.94 -19.95 -9.58
C ASP A 22 -5.15 -19.97 -8.26
N ALA A 23 -3.91 -19.49 -8.26
CA ALA A 23 -3.09 -19.37 -7.05
C ALA A 23 -3.75 -18.45 -6.00
N LEU A 24 -4.27 -17.30 -6.42
CA LEU A 24 -4.99 -16.38 -5.54
C LEU A 24 -6.29 -16.99 -5.00
N SER A 25 -6.99 -17.79 -5.82
CA SER A 25 -8.23 -18.48 -5.42
C SER A 25 -7.94 -19.54 -4.36
N ILE A 26 -6.89 -20.33 -4.51
CA ILE A 26 -6.46 -21.32 -3.50
C ILE A 26 -6.12 -20.64 -2.17
N LEU A 27 -5.44 -19.49 -2.20
CA LEU A 27 -5.13 -18.72 -0.98
C LEU A 27 -6.40 -18.18 -0.31
N ALA A 28 -7.35 -17.70 -1.12
CA ALA A 28 -8.63 -17.19 -0.65
C ALA A 28 -9.46 -18.29 0.04
N GLU A 29 -9.54 -19.48 -0.58
CA GLU A 29 -10.22 -20.65 -0.01
C GLU A 29 -9.60 -21.09 1.31
N LYS A 30 -8.27 -21.23 1.36
CA LYS A 30 -7.56 -21.63 2.58
C LYS A 30 -7.75 -20.66 3.75
N GLY A 31 -7.89 -19.37 3.44
CA GLY A 31 -8.09 -18.32 4.44
C GLY A 31 -9.54 -17.99 4.74
N GLU A 32 -10.51 -18.65 4.10
CA GLU A 32 -11.94 -18.29 4.15
C GLU A 32 -12.22 -16.80 3.86
N VAL A 33 -11.49 -16.23 2.91
CA VAL A 33 -11.56 -14.82 2.51
C VAL A 33 -11.84 -14.69 1.01
N SER A 34 -12.13 -13.46 0.55
CA SER A 34 -12.28 -13.20 -0.88
C SER A 34 -10.93 -13.02 -1.59
N VAL A 35 -10.86 -13.34 -2.88
CA VAL A 35 -9.70 -13.04 -3.74
C VAL A 35 -9.32 -11.55 -3.69
N SER A 36 -10.31 -10.65 -3.60
CA SER A 36 -10.06 -9.21 -3.46
C SER A 36 -9.33 -8.84 -2.16
N TRP A 37 -9.60 -9.56 -1.07
CA TRP A 37 -8.89 -9.38 0.19
C TRP A 37 -7.43 -9.83 0.08
N VAL A 38 -7.19 -10.99 -0.53
CA VAL A 38 -5.84 -11.53 -0.77
C VAL A 38 -5.02 -10.57 -1.63
N ILE A 39 -5.60 -10.04 -2.71
CA ILE A 39 -4.96 -9.05 -3.57
C ILE A 39 -4.59 -7.79 -2.79
N ARG A 40 -5.51 -7.27 -1.95
CA ARG A 40 -5.21 -6.11 -1.11
C ARG A 40 -4.05 -6.39 -0.17
N ARG A 41 -4.05 -7.57 0.48
CA ARG A 41 -2.99 -7.97 1.39
C ARG A 41 -1.63 -8.08 0.69
N ALA A 42 -1.60 -8.68 -0.50
CA ALA A 42 -0.39 -8.77 -1.32
C ALA A 42 0.14 -7.39 -1.73
N ILE A 43 -0.75 -6.43 -2.04
CA ILE A 43 -0.36 -5.04 -2.32
C ILE A 43 0.25 -4.39 -1.08
N GLU A 44 -0.37 -4.54 0.09
CA GLU A 44 0.16 -4.00 1.36
C GLU A 44 1.56 -4.54 1.66
N GLU A 45 1.75 -5.86 1.52
CA GLU A 45 3.03 -6.52 1.74
C GLU A 45 4.09 -6.10 0.69
N TYR A 46 3.71 -6.01 -0.58
CA TYR A 46 4.59 -5.53 -1.63
C TYR A 46 5.06 -4.10 -1.34
N LEU A 47 4.14 -3.20 -1.00
CA LEU A 47 4.48 -1.82 -0.67
C LEU A 47 5.36 -1.73 0.57
N ALA A 48 5.03 -2.46 1.64
CA ALA A 48 5.85 -2.48 2.86
C ALA A 48 7.29 -2.91 2.59
N ASN A 49 7.47 -3.96 1.79
CA ASN A 49 8.80 -4.49 1.44
C ASN A 49 9.61 -3.57 0.53
N HIS A 50 8.96 -2.63 -0.18
CA HIS A 50 9.63 -1.68 -1.09
C HIS A 50 9.60 -0.24 -0.55
N THR A 51 9.12 -0.02 0.67
CA THR A 51 9.09 1.34 1.26
C THR A 51 10.49 1.80 1.67
N ASP A 52 11.37 0.88 2.08
CA ASP A 52 12.78 1.21 2.42
C ASP A 52 13.62 1.57 1.18
N ASP A 53 13.27 1.06 -0.01
CA ASP A 53 13.89 1.45 -1.28
C ASP A 53 13.40 2.82 -1.81
N VAL A 54 12.40 3.40 -1.14
CA VAL A 54 11.83 4.72 -1.42
C VAL A 54 12.14 5.67 -0.25
N GLU A 55 13.33 5.59 0.34
CA GLU A 55 13.87 6.81 0.95
C GLU A 55 14.13 7.81 -0.18
N PRO A 56 13.45 8.98 -0.23
CA PRO A 56 13.92 10.05 -1.07
C PRO A 56 15.29 10.43 -0.55
N THR A 57 16.35 10.10 -1.30
CA THR A 57 17.71 10.62 -1.09
C THR A 57 17.71 12.12 -1.37
N LEU A 58 17.07 12.87 -0.50
CA LEU A 58 17.10 14.33 -0.48
C LEU A 58 17.67 14.70 0.88
N PRO A 59 18.82 15.39 0.92
CA PRO A 59 19.39 15.79 2.20
C PRO A 59 18.37 16.69 2.89
N LEU A 60 17.93 16.27 4.08
CA LEU A 60 17.18 17.12 4.99
C LEU A 60 18.03 18.38 5.20
N ARG A 61 17.68 19.50 4.55
CA ARG A 61 18.24 20.81 4.88
C ARG A 61 17.87 21.07 6.33
N ARG A 62 18.80 20.78 7.24
CA ARG A 62 18.76 21.28 8.61
C ARG A 62 18.59 22.79 8.51
N LEU A 63 17.42 23.29 8.89
CA LEU A 63 17.24 24.70 9.19
C LEU A 63 18.16 25.01 10.37
N GLN A 64 19.35 25.54 10.08
CA GLN A 64 20.17 26.18 11.10
C GLN A 64 19.40 27.43 11.52
N LYS A 65 18.73 27.34 12.66
CA LYS A 65 18.21 28.51 13.36
C LYS A 65 19.41 29.30 13.88
N VAL A 66 19.96 30.17 13.03
CA VAL A 66 20.89 31.22 13.44
C VAL A 66 20.03 32.33 14.04
N GLU A 67 19.71 32.24 15.32
CA GLU A 67 19.36 33.45 16.07
C GLU A 67 20.63 33.99 16.72
N LYS A 68 21.00 35.16 16.21
CA LYS A 68 22.19 35.93 16.54
C LYS A 68 22.14 36.39 17.99
N ALA A 69 23.32 36.42 18.60
CA ALA A 69 23.58 37.19 19.81
C ALA A 69 23.31 38.68 19.56
N GLN A 70 22.61 39.32 20.49
CA GLN A 70 22.89 40.69 20.90
C GLN A 70 22.43 40.89 22.35
#